data_AF-A0A1J3I5R2-F1
#
_entry.id   AF-A0A1J3I5R2-F1
#
_cell.length_a   1.000
_cell.length_b   1.000
_cell.length_c   1.000
_cell.angle_alpha   90.00
_cell.angle_beta   90.00
_cell.angle_gamma   90.00
#
_symmetry.space_group_name_H-M   'P 1'
#
loop_
_entity.id
_entity.type
_entity.pdbx_description
1 polymer ?
#
loop_
_entity_poly.entity_id
_entity_poly.type
_entity_poly.pdbx_seq_one_letter_code
_entity_poly.pdbx_strand_id
1 'polypeptide(L)'
;FNKKFKNLVLESYLPFVVKEAALMKQKVKTLKIFTRNVYSAEWTSVSLDHPSTFRTLAMDPETKRDLVEDLDRFVARKSFYERVGKAWKRGYLLYGPPGTGKSSLIAAMANHLGFDIYDLDL
;
A
#
# COMPACT_ATOMS: atom_id res chain seq x y z
N PHE A 1 14.73 1.40 -40.76
CA PHE A 1 13.68 0.85 -39.87
C PHE A 1 12.48 0.43 -40.69
N ASN A 2 12.20 -0.87 -40.77
CA ASN A 2 11.15 -1.45 -41.60
C ASN A 2 9.76 -1.01 -41.08
N LYS A 3 8.95 -0.32 -41.89
CA LYS A 3 7.60 0.21 -41.52
C LYS A 3 6.67 -0.88 -40.95
N LYS A 4 6.89 -2.15 -41.32
CA LYS A 4 6.13 -3.32 -40.87
C LYS A 4 6.14 -3.56 -39.36
N PHE A 5 7.22 -3.23 -38.65
CA PHE A 5 7.33 -3.49 -37.22
C PHE A 5 7.00 -2.27 -36.35
N LYS A 6 6.78 -1.10 -36.96
CA LYS A 6 6.53 0.14 -36.23
C LYS A 6 5.23 0.08 -35.42
N ASN A 7 4.16 -0.47 -36.01
CA ASN A 7 2.88 -0.61 -35.31
C ASN A 7 2.96 -1.62 -34.17
N LEU A 8 3.62 -2.77 -34.37
CA LEU A 8 3.83 -3.75 -33.30
C LEU A 8 4.60 -3.14 -32.11
N VAL A 9 5.65 -2.36 -32.38
CA VAL A 9 6.42 -1.71 -31.31
C VAL A 9 5.59 -0.66 -30.58
N LEU A 10 4.82 0.16 -31.30
CA LEU A 10 4.02 1.25 -30.71
C LEU A 10 2.78 0.74 -29.95
N GLU A 11 2.11 -0.30 -30.46
CA GLU A 11 0.82 -0.75 -29.92
C GLU A 11 0.93 -1.84 -28.86
N SER A 12 1.96 -2.70 -28.90
CA SER A 12 2.10 -3.80 -27.94
C SER A 12 3.34 -3.68 -27.06
N TYR A 13 4.51 -3.41 -27.66
CA TYR A 13 5.76 -3.44 -26.90
C TYR A 13 5.91 -2.24 -25.97
N LEU A 14 5.70 -1.00 -26.45
CA LEU A 14 5.81 0.19 -25.61
C LEU A 14 4.80 0.20 -24.45
N PRO A 15 3.49 -0.08 -24.66
CA PRO A 15 2.55 -0.16 -23.55
C PRO A 15 2.92 -1.25 -22.53
N PHE A 16 3.41 -2.39 -22.99
CA PHE A 16 3.92 -3.45 -22.11
C PHE A 16 5.10 -2.96 -21.28
N VAL A 17 6.13 -2.36 -21.89
CA VAL A 17 7.31 -1.85 -21.18
C VAL A 17 6.94 -0.74 -20.21
N VAL A 18 6.04 0.18 -20.59
CA VAL A 18 5.56 1.24 -19.70
C VAL A 18 4.79 0.66 -18.51
N LYS A 19 3.93 -0.34 -18.74
CA LYS A 19 3.19 -1.04 -17.69
C LYS A 19 4.15 -1.77 -16.73
N GLU A 20 5.09 -2.54 -17.25
CA GLU A 20 6.08 -3.25 -16.45
C GLU A 20 6.99 -2.28 -15.69
N ALA A 21 7.43 -1.19 -16.30
CA ALA A 21 8.22 -0.15 -15.64
C ALA A 21 7.43 0.53 -14.51
N ALA A 22 6.13 0.77 -14.70
CA ALA A 22 5.26 1.30 -13.64
C ALA A 22 5.11 0.32 -12.47
N LEU A 23 4.93 -0.98 -12.76
CA LEU A 23 4.88 -2.03 -11.74
C LEU A 23 6.21 -2.16 -10.98
N MET A 24 7.34 -2.07 -11.68
CA MET A 24 8.67 -2.08 -11.05
C MET A 24 8.90 -0.85 -10.18
N LYS A 25 8.53 0.34 -10.65
CA LYS A 25 8.60 1.58 -9.84
C LYS A 25 7.75 1.50 -8.58
N GLN A 26 6.57 0.88 -8.65
CA GLN A 26 5.75 0.64 -7.46
C GLN A 26 6.42 -0.31 -6.47
N LYS A 27 7.08 -1.38 -6.95
CA LYS A 27 7.82 -2.32 -6.07
C LYS A 27 9.03 -1.71 -5.38
N VAL A 28 9.66 -0.72 -6.00
CA VAL A 28 10.84 0.00 -5.47
C VAL A 28 10.45 1.29 -4.75
N LYS A 29 9.14 1.58 -4.64
CA LYS A 29 8.67 2.80 -3.96
C LYS A 29 9.06 2.71 -2.48
N THR A 30 9.87 3.67 -2.03
CA THR A 30 10.08 3.89 -0.61
C THR A 30 8.80 4.47 -0.02
N LEU A 31 8.23 3.77 0.96
CA LEU A 31 7.07 4.25 1.68
C LEU A 31 7.43 5.47 2.51
N LYS A 32 6.47 6.36 2.72
CA LYS A 32 6.66 7.53 3.56
C LYS A 32 5.68 7.51 4.74
N ILE A 33 6.14 7.98 5.89
CA ILE A 33 5.27 8.41 6.98
C ILE A 33 5.13 9.92 6.87
N PHE A 34 3.89 10.39 6.91
CA PHE A 34 3.54 11.79 7.00
C PHE A 34 3.07 12.08 8.42
N THR A 35 3.66 13.07 9.07
CA THR A 35 3.24 13.52 10.40
C THR A 35 2.77 14.96 10.28
N ARG A 36 1.66 15.30 10.95
CA ARG A 36 1.15 16.66 10.95
C ARG A 36 1.88 17.49 12.01
N ASN A 37 2.51 18.59 11.60
CA ASN A 37 3.05 19.55 12.54
C ASN A 37 1.91 20.30 13.22
N VAL A 38 1.80 20.16 14.54
CA VAL A 38 0.74 20.79 15.36
C VAL A 38 0.78 22.32 15.28
N TYR A 39 1.97 22.90 15.09
CA TYR A 39 2.16 24.36 15.09
C TYR A 39 1.99 25.02 13.73
N SER A 40 2.50 24.41 12.65
CA SER A 40 2.41 24.98 11.31
C SER A 40 1.23 24.45 10.49
N ALA A 41 0.52 23.43 10.98
CA ALA A 41 -0.50 22.68 10.26
C ALA A 41 0.00 22.04 8.94
N GLU A 42 1.31 22.04 8.71
CA GLU A 42 1.96 21.45 7.54
C GLU A 42 2.23 19.96 7.74
N TRP A 43 2.29 19.23 6.64
CA TRP A 43 2.67 17.82 6.62
C TRP A 43 4.16 17.69 6.39
N THR A 44 4.86 17.04 7.31
CA THR A 44 6.26 16.62 7.12
C THR A 44 6.30 15.15 6.74
N SER A 45 7.25 14.76 5.90
CA SER A 45 7.38 13.38 5.43
C SER A 45 8.75 12.79 5.77
N VAL A 46 8.77 11.57 6.27
CA VAL A 46 9.98 10.78 6.55
C VAL A 46 9.87 9.45 5.81
N SER A 47 10.99 8.94 5.29
CA SER A 47 11.05 7.61 4.68
C SER A 47 10.73 6.53 5.73
N LEU A 48 9.81 5.62 5.42
CA LEU A 48 9.48 4.47 6.23
C LEU A 48 10.39 3.30 5.83
N ASP A 49 11.50 3.14 6.53
CA ASP A 49 12.40 1.99 6.37
C ASP A 49 12.15 0.96 7.49
N HIS A 50 10.90 0.52 7.64
CA HIS A 50 10.55 -0.45 8.68
C HIS A 50 10.67 -1.90 8.17
N PRO A 51 11.47 -2.78 8.81
CA PRO A 51 11.65 -4.17 8.37
C PRO A 51 10.44 -5.08 8.63
N SER A 52 9.31 -4.54 9.12
CA SER A 52 8.16 -5.35 9.51
C SER A 52 7.37 -5.79 8.28
N THR A 53 7.22 -7.09 8.14
CA THR A 53 6.37 -7.73 7.15
C THR A 53 5.43 -8.71 7.85
N PHE A 54 4.35 -9.14 7.19
CA PHE A 54 3.50 -10.21 7.73
C PHE A 54 4.25 -11.54 8.00
N ARG A 55 5.44 -11.71 7.41
CA ARG A 55 6.31 -12.86 7.67
C ARG A 55 7.07 -12.73 8.99
N THR A 56 7.54 -11.54 9.33
CA THR A 56 8.30 -11.27 10.56
C THR A 56 7.41 -11.03 11.77
N LEU A 57 6.12 -10.73 11.55
CA LEU A 57 5.17 -10.41 12.61
C LEU A 57 4.72 -11.69 13.34
N ALA A 58 4.96 -11.74 14.65
CA ALA A 58 4.49 -12.81 15.53
C ALA A 58 3.04 -12.54 15.95
N MET A 59 2.11 -13.34 15.42
CA MET A 59 0.70 -13.33 15.77
C MET A 59 0.06 -14.68 15.43
N ASP A 60 -1.17 -14.87 15.89
CA ASP A 60 -1.97 -16.04 15.57
C ASP A 60 -2.06 -16.26 14.03
N PRO A 61 -1.73 -17.45 13.51
CA PRO A 61 -1.69 -17.70 12.08
C PRO A 61 -3.05 -17.62 11.38
N GLU A 62 -4.15 -17.86 12.09
CA GLU A 62 -5.50 -17.76 11.50
C GLU A 62 -5.88 -16.29 11.36
N THR A 63 -5.75 -15.54 12.45
CA THR A 63 -6.00 -14.09 12.48
C THR A 63 -5.16 -13.35 11.45
N LYS A 64 -3.90 -13.76 11.27
CA LYS A 64 -3.01 -13.20 10.25
C LYS A 64 -3.53 -13.44 8.83
N ARG A 65 -4.00 -14.65 8.53
CA ARG A 65 -4.53 -15.00 7.20
C ARG A 65 -5.79 -14.20 6.90
N ASP A 66 -6.70 -14.12 7.86
CA ASP A 66 -7.95 -13.36 7.71
C ASP A 66 -7.68 -11.88 7.43
N LEU A 67 -6.70 -11.30 8.13
CA LEU A 67 -6.31 -9.90 7.92
C LEU A 67 -5.71 -9.68 6.52
N VAL A 68 -4.79 -10.54 6.08
CA VAL A 68 -4.18 -10.42 4.74
C VAL A 68 -5.24 -10.59 3.65
N GLU A 69 -6.14 -11.56 3.79
CA GLU A 69 -7.22 -11.78 2.82
C GLU A 69 -8.18 -10.58 2.75
N ASP A 70 -8.51 -9.97 3.90
CA ASP A 70 -9.36 -8.77 3.92
C ASP A 70 -8.67 -7.57 3.24
N LEU A 71 -7.37 -7.40 3.42
CA LEU A 71 -6.58 -6.36 2.77
C LEU A 71 -6.56 -6.54 1.25
N ASP A 72 -6.26 -7.75 0.77
CA ASP A 72 -6.25 -8.06 -0.67
C ASP A 72 -7.64 -7.86 -1.28
N ARG A 73 -8.69 -8.29 -0.58
CA ARG A 73 -10.09 -8.10 -0.97
C ARG A 73 -10.48 -6.63 -1.02
N PHE A 74 -10.01 -5.82 -0.08
CA PHE A 74 -10.26 -4.37 -0.06
C PHE A 74 -9.65 -3.68 -1.28
N VAL A 75 -8.42 -4.02 -1.66
CA VAL A 75 -7.74 -3.47 -2.84
C VAL A 75 -8.45 -3.90 -4.13
N ALA A 76 -8.79 -5.18 -4.25
CA ALA A 76 -9.43 -5.73 -5.44
C ALA A 76 -10.84 -5.14 -5.70
N ARG A 77 -11.54 -4.71 -4.65
CA ARG A 77 -12.92 -4.21 -4.76
C ARG A 77 -13.04 -2.73 -5.11
N LYS A 78 -11.96 -2.00 -5.38
CA LYS A 78 -12.02 -0.57 -5.74
C LYS A 78 -13.08 -0.24 -6.80
N SER A 79 -13.08 -0.98 -7.91
CA SER A 79 -14.04 -0.80 -9.01
C SER A 79 -15.49 -1.15 -8.63
N PHE A 80 -15.69 -2.05 -7.66
CA PHE A 80 -17.01 -2.35 -7.13
C PHE A 80 -17.56 -1.19 -6.30
N TYR A 81 -16.74 -0.58 -5.44
CA TYR A 81 -17.15 0.61 -4.67
C TYR A 81 -17.52 1.79 -5.59
N GLU A 82 -16.72 2.02 -6.63
CA GLU A 82 -16.98 3.05 -7.65
C GLU A 82 -18.32 2.80 -8.36
N ARG A 83 -18.60 1.56 -8.81
CA ARG A 83 -19.86 1.22 -9.49
C ARG A 83 -21.10 1.39 -8.62
N VAL A 84 -20.99 1.06 -7.33
CA VAL A 84 -22.12 1.14 -6.38
C VAL A 84 -22.28 2.55 -5.78
N GLY A 85 -21.37 3.48 -6.10
CA GLY A 85 -21.41 4.86 -5.59
C GLY A 85 -21.10 4.98 -4.10
N LYS A 86 -20.42 3.98 -3.50
CA LYS A 86 -20.05 3.99 -2.08
C LYS A 86 -18.60 4.44 -1.91
N ALA A 87 -18.32 5.13 -0.80
CA ALA A 87 -16.97 5.54 -0.47
C ALA A 87 -16.07 4.31 -0.25
N TRP A 88 -14.95 4.24 -0.98
CA TRP A 88 -13.96 3.17 -0.83
C TRP A 88 -13.11 3.41 0.42
N LYS A 89 -13.58 2.90 1.57
CA LYS A 89 -12.95 3.09 2.88
C LYS A 89 -13.01 1.78 3.69
N ARG A 90 -11.97 1.51 4.48
CA ARG A 90 -11.88 0.37 5.41
C ARG A 90 -11.23 0.84 6.70
N GLY A 91 -11.81 0.49 7.84
CA GLY A 91 -11.29 0.84 9.17
C GLY A 91 -10.93 -0.42 9.96
N TYR A 92 -9.82 -0.37 10.68
CA TYR A 92 -9.34 -1.44 11.56
C TYR A 92 -9.12 -0.86 12.96
N LEU A 93 -9.53 -1.61 14.00
CA LEU A 93 -9.29 -1.26 15.39
C LEU A 93 -8.31 -2.27 15.99
N LEU A 94 -7.12 -1.82 16.34
CA LEU A 94 -6.09 -2.63 16.98
C LEU A 94 -6.07 -2.32 18.48
N TYR A 95 -6.41 -3.29 19.32
CA TYR A 95 -6.44 -3.13 20.77
C TYR A 95 -5.55 -4.16 21.47
N GLY A 96 -5.09 -3.83 22.67
CA GLY A 96 -4.28 -4.71 23.51
C GLY A 96 -3.19 -3.96 24.29
N PRO A 97 -2.49 -4.64 25.22
CA PRO A 97 -1.46 -4.05 26.06
C PRO A 97 -0.38 -3.28 25.27
N PRO A 98 0.26 -2.25 25.84
CA PRO A 98 1.40 -1.59 25.20
C PRO A 98 2.51 -2.61 24.89
N GLY A 99 3.20 -2.45 23.77
CA GLY A 99 4.28 -3.35 23.35
C GLY A 99 3.86 -4.62 22.58
N THR A 100 2.56 -4.84 22.32
CA THR A 100 2.08 -6.01 21.53
C THR A 100 2.28 -5.88 20.01
N GLY A 101 3.13 -4.98 19.54
CA GLY A 101 3.45 -4.86 18.10
C GLY A 101 2.36 -4.24 17.24
N LYS A 102 1.38 -3.50 17.81
CA LYS A 102 0.33 -2.81 17.04
C LYS A 102 0.89 -1.88 15.96
N SER A 103 1.86 -1.04 16.30
CA SER A 103 2.51 -0.14 15.34
C SER A 103 3.32 -0.91 14.29
N SER A 104 3.97 -2.02 14.68
CA SER A 104 4.67 -2.91 13.75
C SER A 104 3.71 -3.62 12.78
N LEU A 105 2.49 -3.94 13.22
CA LEU A 105 1.44 -4.46 12.35
C LEU A 105 1.00 -3.40 11.32
N ILE A 106 0.83 -2.14 11.73
CA ILE A 106 0.52 -1.04 10.80
C ILE A 106 1.64 -0.90 9.75
N ALA A 107 2.90 -0.95 10.17
CA ALA A 107 4.03 -0.92 9.23
C ALA A 107 4.03 -2.12 8.27
N ALA A 108 3.70 -3.33 8.76
CA ALA A 108 3.57 -4.52 7.91
C ALA A 108 2.42 -4.39 6.90
N MET A 109 1.28 -3.81 7.30
CA MET A 109 0.15 -3.52 6.42
C MET A 109 0.54 -2.51 5.33
N ALA A 110 1.24 -1.43 5.71
CA ALA A 110 1.74 -0.42 4.77
C ALA A 110 2.70 -1.04 3.74
N ASN A 111 3.65 -1.85 4.20
CA ASN A 111 4.59 -2.59 3.35
C ASN A 111 3.89 -3.57 2.39
N HIS A 112 2.83 -4.25 2.85
CA HIS A 112 2.06 -5.17 2.00
C HIS A 112 1.24 -4.44 0.94
N LEU A 113 0.61 -3.31 1.30
CA LEU A 113 -0.27 -2.55 0.41
C LEU A 113 0.49 -1.55 -0.49
N GLY A 114 1.73 -1.20 -0.15
CA GLY A 114 2.47 -0.14 -0.82
C GLY A 114 1.91 1.27 -0.52
N PHE A 115 1.26 1.45 0.62
CA PHE A 115 0.59 2.70 1.02
C PHE A 115 1.46 3.52 1.97
N ASP A 116 1.45 4.83 1.78
CA ASP A 116 2.09 5.76 2.70
C ASP A 116 1.25 5.89 3.98
N ILE A 117 1.91 6.06 5.12
CA ILE A 117 1.28 6.17 6.44
C ILE A 117 1.05 7.65 6.73
N TYR A 118 -0.14 8.01 7.21
CA TYR A 118 -0.43 9.35 7.71
C TYR A 118 -0.71 9.25 9.21
N ASP A 119 0.21 9.78 10.00
CA ASP A 119 0.13 9.84 11.44
C ASP A 119 -0.57 11.12 11.88
N LEU A 120 -1.60 10.94 12.69
CA LEU A 120 -2.46 12.00 13.21
C LEU A 120 -2.57 11.79 14.71
N ASP A 121 -1.83 12.61 15.45
CA ASP A 121 -2.00 12.74 16.89
C ASP A 121 -3.08 13.81 17.13
N LEU A 122 -4.08 13.50 17.97
CA LEU A 122 -5.28 14.32 18.19
C LEU A 122 -5.31 14.91 19.60
#